data_AF-A0A838DNW8-F1
#
_entry.id   AF-A0A838DNW8-F1
#
_cell.length_a   1.000
_cell.length_b   1.000
_cell.length_c   1.000
_cell.angle_alpha   90.00
_cell.angle_beta   90.00
_cell.angle_gamma   90.00
#
_symmetry.space_group_name_H-M   'P 1'
#
loop_
_entity.id
_entity.type
_entity.pdbx_description
1 polymer ?
#
loop_
_entity_poly.entity_id
_entity_poly.type
_entity_poly.pdbx_seq_one_letter_code
_entity_poly.pdbx_strand_id
1 'polypeptide(L)' 'MRLEQVKEIANAVLYEGYLLYPYRQSALKNRTRWTFGAVYPREYSEANNGLEPWT' A
#
# COMPACT_ATOMS: atom_id res chain seq x y z
N MET A 1 -30.01 -14.01 14.54
CA MET A 1 -29.92 -12.62 14.02
C MET A 1 -28.49 -12.08 14.05
N ARG A 2 -27.82 -11.99 15.21
CA ARG A 2 -26.44 -11.42 15.29
C ARG A 2 -25.36 -12.23 14.55
N LEU A 3 -25.45 -13.56 14.55
CA LEU A 3 -24.44 -14.40 13.90
C LEU A 3 -24.49 -14.33 12.38
N GLU A 4 -25.70 -14.26 11.80
CA GLU A 4 -25.87 -14.17 10.35
C GLU A 4 -25.30 -12.85 9.79
N GLN A 5 -25.53 -11.73 10.47
CA GLN A 5 -24.94 -10.44 10.07
C GLN A 5 -23.41 -10.45 10.17
N VAL A 6 -22.85 -11.06 11.22
CA VAL A 6 -21.40 -11.22 11.37
C VAL A 6 -20.84 -12.12 10.26
N LYS A 7 -21.58 -13.15 9.84
CA LYS A 7 -21.19 -14.06 8.77
C LYS A 7 -21.16 -13.36 7.41
N GLU A 8 -22.10 -12.47 7.14
CA GLU A 8 -22.08 -11.62 5.93
C GLU A 8 -20.86 -10.71 5.90
N ILE A 9 -20.54 -10.03 7.02
CA ILE A 9 -19.33 -9.21 7.12
C ILE A 9 -18.07 -10.06 6.94
N ALA A 10 -18.01 -11.24 7.58
CA ALA A 10 -16.87 -12.14 7.46
C ALA A 10 -16.67 -12.63 6.01
N ASN A 11 -17.74 -12.96 5.31
CA ASN A 11 -17.68 -13.36 3.90
C ASN A 11 -17.19 -12.22 3.01
N ALA A 12 -17.72 -11.00 3.21
CA ALA A 12 -17.29 -9.83 2.46
C ALA A 12 -15.79 -9.53 2.67
N VAL A 13 -15.29 -9.65 3.90
CA VAL A 13 -13.85 -9.43 4.18
C VAL A 13 -12.98 -10.56 3.63
N LEU A 14 -13.37 -11.83 3.81
CA LEU A 14 -12.57 -12.99 3.41
C LEU A 14 -12.53 -13.20 1.91
N TYR A 15 -13.67 -13.07 1.22
CA TYR A 15 -13.78 -13.40 -0.20
C TYR A 15 -13.77 -12.17 -1.10
N GLU A 16 -14.26 -11.03 -0.64
CA GLU A 16 -14.37 -9.80 -1.43
C GLU A 16 -13.43 -8.69 -0.94
N GLY A 17 -12.71 -8.90 0.18
CA GLY A 17 -11.86 -7.88 0.79
C GLY A 17 -10.76 -7.36 -0.14
N TYR A 18 -10.33 -8.17 -1.11
CA TYR A 18 -9.37 -7.75 -2.15
C TYR A 18 -9.96 -6.73 -3.14
N LEU A 19 -11.30 -6.72 -3.35
CA LEU A 19 -12.01 -5.69 -4.13
C LEU A 19 -12.19 -4.41 -3.32
N LEU A 20 -12.37 -4.54 -2.01
CA LEU A 20 -12.59 -3.45 -1.06
C LEU A 20 -11.29 -2.73 -0.68
N TYR A 21 -10.14 -3.39 -0.85
CA TYR A 21 -8.83 -2.79 -0.57
C TYR A 21 -8.24 -2.14 -1.83
N PRO A 22 -7.70 -0.91 -1.76
CA PRO A 22 -7.36 -0.09 -2.93
C PRO A 22 -6.01 -0.48 -3.59
N TYR A 23 -5.68 -1.76 -3.64
CA TYR A 23 -4.43 -2.27 -4.20
C TYR A 23 -4.70 -3.18 -5.40
N ARG A 24 -5.23 -2.59 -6.48
CA ARG A 24 -5.17 -3.23 -7.81
C ARG A 24 -3.75 -3.06 -8.36
N GLN A 25 -3.31 -3.97 -9.23
CA GLN A 25 -2.01 -3.85 -9.91
C GLN A 25 -1.86 -2.52 -10.67
N SER A 26 -2.95 -2.02 -11.23
CA SER A 26 -2.99 -0.73 -11.94
C SER A 26 -3.06 0.50 -11.04
N ALA A 27 -3.23 0.33 -9.72
CA ALA A 27 -3.33 1.44 -8.79
C ALA A 27 -2.07 2.30 -8.89
N LEU A 28 -2.22 3.61 -8.99
CA LEU A 28 -1.10 4.55 -9.18
C LEU A 28 0.00 4.34 -8.13
N LYS A 29 -0.40 4.00 -6.90
CA LYS A 29 0.53 3.71 -5.82
C LYS A 29 1.39 2.46 -5.92
N ASN A 30 1.03 1.56 -6.83
CA ASN A 30 1.73 0.30 -7.05
C ASN A 30 2.53 0.33 -8.36
N ARG A 31 2.38 1.38 -9.19
CA ARG A 31 3.09 1.51 -10.48
C ARG A 31 4.59 1.71 -10.29
N THR A 32 4.95 2.40 -9.22
CA THR A 32 6.33 2.60 -8.83
C THR A 32 6.53 1.93 -7.49
N ARG A 33 7.56 1.09 -7.39
CA ARG A 33 7.93 0.44 -6.14
C ARG A 33 8.46 1.53 -5.20
N TRP A 34 7.61 2.08 -4.37
CA TRP A 34 8.04 2.97 -3.29
C TRP A 34 8.42 2.14 -2.09
N THR A 35 9.63 2.32 -1.61
CA THR A 35 10.07 1.79 -0.34
C THR A 35 9.75 2.85 0.72
N PHE A 36 8.65 2.67 1.43
CA PHE A 36 8.41 3.44 2.65
C PHE A 36 9.60 3.23 3.59
N GLY A 37 10.24 4.33 4.01
CA GLY A 37 11.44 4.28 4.83
C GLY A 37 12.70 3.76 4.13
N ALA A 38 12.77 3.81 2.79
CA ALA A 38 14.04 3.57 2.10
C ALA A 38 15.04 4.69 2.37
N VAL A 39 16.30 4.28 2.41
CA VAL A 39 17.46 5.15 2.34
C VAL A 39 18.00 5.08 0.92
N TYR A 40 18.13 6.23 0.26
CA TYR A 40 18.67 6.31 -1.10
C TYR A 40 20.19 6.48 -1.07
N PRO A 41 20.91 6.05 -2.13
CA PRO A 41 22.32 6.40 -2.29
C PRO A 41 22.51 7.92 -2.14
N ARG A 42 23.57 8.31 -1.45
CA ARG A 42 23.83 9.70 -1.09
C ARG A 42 23.89 10.61 -2.32
N GLU A 43 24.53 10.16 -3.39
CA GLU A 43 24.67 10.91 -4.64
C GLU A 43 23.30 11.20 -5.28
N TYR A 44 22.37 10.26 -5.19
CA TYR A 44 21.01 10.44 -5.70
C TYR A 44 20.21 11.42 -4.83
N SER A 45 20.35 11.34 -3.51
CA SER A 45 19.70 12.28 -2.59
C SER A 45 20.20 13.70 -2.81
N GLU A 46 21.51 13.90 -2.88
CA GLU A 46 22.13 15.22 -3.13
C GLU A 46 21.69 15.80 -4.49
N ALA A 47 21.64 14.98 -5.55
CA ALA A 47 21.14 15.40 -6.87
C ALA A 47 19.66 15.83 -6.87
N ASN A 48 18.87 15.32 -5.92
CA ASN A 48 17.46 15.67 -5.73
C ASN A 48 17.25 16.67 -4.56
N ASN A 49 18.24 17.53 -4.28
CA ASN A 49 18.18 18.55 -3.23
C ASN A 49 17.91 18.01 -1.80
N GLY A 50 18.29 16.77 -1.52
CA GLY A 50 18.10 16.15 -0.22
C GLY A 50 16.64 15.85 0.13
N LEU A 51 15.73 15.83 -0.85
CA LEU A 51 14.31 15.51 -0.65
C LEU A 51 14.09 14.09 -0.11
N GLU A 52 14.96 13.15 -0.49
CA GLU A 52 14.91 11.76 -0.09
C GLU A 52 15.99 11.48 0.98
N PRO A 53 15.70 10.73 2.05
CA PRO A 53 16.69 10.45 3.11
C PRO A 53 17.83 9.55 2.62
N TRP A 54 19.05 9.83 3.09
CA TRP A 54 20.25 9.01 2.85
C TRP A 54 20.91 8.51 4.17
N THR A 55 20.28 8.80 5.32
CA THR A 55 20.67 8.34 6.67
C THR A 55 19.46 7.95 7.49
#